data_AF-A0A1C6HEB2-F1
#
_entry.id   AF-A0A1C6HEB2-F1
#
_cell.length_a   1.000
_cell.length_b   1.000
_cell.length_c   1.000
_cell.angle_alpha   90.00
_cell.angle_beta   90.00
_cell.angle_gamma   90.00
#
_symmetry.space_group_name_H-M   'P 1'
#
loop_
_entity.id
_entity.type
_entity.pdbx_description
1 polymer ?
#
loop_
_entity_poly.entity_id
_entity_poly.type
_entity_poly.pdbx_seq_one_letter_code
_entity_poly.pdbx_strand_id
1 'polypeptide(L)'
;MRKIVLSVLCLLVSVFTLAGCSNNSEPFEEKTYTPDTQISEINLDVRDREIEVALSSDEQVHIQYSENSKEYYEIAVSDENVLTMTSTSDKEWTDYIGGKASAEARKILLQIPDALLENLTLSTTNENISLPALSVNGNIVITSNGGDIAFEHLNVGTSLSLTVKNGNIDGTVIGSYDDFTIQTEIKKGDSNLPDNKTDGTKTLNVSSNNGDVNIEFVKE
;
A
#
# COMPACT_ATOMS: atom_id res chain seq x y z
N MET A 1 75.63 -10.79 -18.05
CA MET A 1 74.48 -10.31 -17.24
C MET A 1 73.80 -9.15 -17.93
N ARG A 2 72.69 -9.37 -18.63
CA ARG A 2 71.71 -8.34 -19.03
C ARG A 2 70.34 -9.02 -19.13
N LYS A 3 69.39 -8.54 -18.32
CA LYS A 3 67.98 -8.99 -18.25
C LYS A 3 67.14 -8.14 -19.20
N ILE A 4 66.24 -8.75 -19.97
CA ILE A 4 65.13 -8.09 -20.69
C ILE A 4 63.98 -9.12 -20.67
N VAL A 5 63.19 -9.18 -19.58
CA VAL A 5 61.84 -8.59 -19.39
C VAL A 5 60.86 -8.96 -20.51
N LEU A 6 59.96 -9.88 -20.16
CA LEU A 6 58.84 -10.40 -20.93
C LEU A 6 57.63 -9.45 -20.75
N SER A 7 57.12 -8.85 -21.83
CA SER A 7 55.89 -8.04 -21.78
C SER A 7 54.71 -8.89 -22.26
N VAL A 8 53.79 -9.19 -21.34
CA VAL A 8 52.50 -9.83 -21.62
C VAL A 8 51.49 -8.74 -21.98
N LEU A 9 50.92 -8.85 -23.19
CA LEU A 9 49.88 -7.98 -23.72
C LEU A 9 48.51 -8.57 -23.32
N CYS A 10 47.86 -8.00 -22.30
CA CYS A 10 46.46 -8.31 -21.97
C CYS A 10 45.52 -7.48 -22.86
N LEU A 11 44.84 -8.14 -23.80
CA LEU A 11 43.74 -7.57 -24.58
C LEU A 11 42.49 -7.52 -23.68
N LEU A 12 42.12 -6.33 -23.20
CA LEU A 12 40.81 -6.10 -22.57
C LEU A 12 39.78 -5.88 -23.68
N VAL A 13 38.91 -6.88 -23.88
CA VAL A 13 37.71 -6.74 -24.71
C VAL A 13 36.69 -5.95 -23.89
N SER A 14 36.56 -4.67 -24.18
CA SER A 14 35.49 -3.82 -23.65
C SER A 14 34.18 -4.14 -24.38
N VAL A 15 33.26 -4.78 -23.67
CA VAL A 15 31.87 -4.91 -24.09
C VAL A 15 31.23 -3.53 -23.97
N PHE A 16 31.01 -2.86 -25.10
CA PHE A 16 30.17 -1.67 -25.16
C PHE A 16 28.71 -2.11 -24.98
N THR A 17 28.14 -1.88 -23.81
CA THR A 17 26.69 -1.89 -23.65
C THR A 17 26.13 -0.64 -24.31
N LEU A 18 25.41 -0.83 -25.41
CA LEU A 18 24.57 0.20 -26.02
C LEU A 18 23.51 0.62 -24.98
N ALA A 19 23.70 1.78 -24.37
CA ALA A 19 22.63 2.45 -23.64
C ALA A 19 21.56 2.86 -24.65
N GLY A 20 20.46 2.12 -24.68
CA GLY A 20 19.24 2.56 -25.35
C GLY A 20 18.77 3.87 -24.75
N CYS A 21 18.21 4.75 -25.57
CA CYS A 21 17.68 6.05 -25.17
C CYS A 21 16.70 5.89 -24.01
N SER A 22 17.17 6.07 -22.78
CA SER A 22 16.36 6.05 -21.58
C SER A 22 15.62 7.37 -21.47
N ASN A 23 14.34 7.32 -21.08
CA ASN A 23 13.61 8.48 -20.57
C ASN A 23 14.53 9.31 -19.65
N ASN A 24 14.58 10.62 -19.86
CA ASN A 24 15.39 11.56 -19.07
C ASN A 24 14.90 11.72 -17.61
N SER A 25 14.05 10.83 -17.11
CA SER A 25 13.60 10.81 -15.73
C SER A 25 14.65 10.12 -14.87
N GLU A 26 15.01 10.73 -13.75
CA GLU A 26 15.82 10.10 -12.72
C GLU A 26 15.19 8.75 -12.32
N PRO A 27 15.98 7.66 -12.25
CA PRO A 27 15.47 6.36 -11.86
C PRO A 27 14.92 6.39 -10.43
N PHE A 28 13.94 5.54 -10.18
CA PHE A 28 13.50 5.25 -8.83
C PHE A 28 14.52 4.35 -8.13
N GLU A 29 14.81 4.65 -6.87
CA GLU A 29 15.64 3.84 -5.98
C GLU A 29 14.76 3.13 -4.96
N GLU A 30 14.98 1.82 -4.81
CA GLU A 30 14.33 1.03 -3.76
C GLU A 30 14.89 1.41 -2.38
N LYS A 31 13.98 1.59 -1.43
CA LYS A 31 14.26 1.93 -0.04
C LYS A 31 13.45 1.07 0.91
N THR A 32 13.97 0.97 2.13
CA THR A 32 13.31 0.29 3.23
C THR A 32 13.25 1.21 4.44
N TYR A 33 12.16 1.18 5.18
CA TYR A 33 12.01 1.86 6.46
C TYR A 33 11.50 0.89 7.53
N THR A 34 12.15 0.90 8.68
CA THR A 34 11.77 0.13 9.87
C THR A 34 11.80 1.09 11.05
N PRO A 35 10.66 1.34 11.73
CA PRO A 35 10.65 2.08 12.97
C PRO A 35 11.56 1.44 14.03
N ASP A 36 12.21 2.25 14.85
CA ASP A 36 13.03 1.80 15.98
C ASP A 36 12.22 1.60 17.27
N THR A 37 10.92 1.86 17.22
CA THR A 37 9.94 1.68 18.30
C THR A 37 8.77 0.83 17.83
N GLN A 38 8.05 0.25 18.78
CA GLN A 38 6.81 -0.46 18.51
C GLN A 38 5.72 0.53 18.07
N ILE A 39 5.04 0.22 16.96
CA ILE A 39 3.98 1.05 16.40
C ILE A 39 2.61 0.62 16.95
N SER A 40 1.79 1.62 17.31
CA SER A 40 0.40 1.44 17.75
C SER A 40 -0.58 1.68 16.61
N GLU A 41 -0.28 2.62 15.73
CA GLU A 41 -1.13 3.04 14.61
C GLU A 41 -0.31 3.32 13.36
N ILE A 42 -0.88 2.98 12.20
CA ILE A 42 -0.28 3.23 10.89
C ILE A 42 -1.23 4.07 10.05
N ASN A 43 -0.69 5.13 9.44
CA ASN A 43 -1.38 5.99 8.48
C ASN A 43 -0.53 6.20 7.22
N LEU A 44 -0.91 5.55 6.12
CA LEU A 44 -0.32 5.77 4.80
C LEU A 44 -1.31 6.56 3.94
N ASP A 45 -0.92 7.78 3.54
CA ASP A 45 -1.65 8.59 2.57
C ASP A 45 -0.76 8.89 1.36
N VAL A 46 -0.86 8.02 0.37
CA VAL A 46 0.04 8.01 -0.79
C VAL A 46 -0.71 8.26 -2.09
N ARG A 47 0.03 8.49 -3.18
CA ARG A 47 -0.56 8.76 -4.49
C ARG A 47 0.06 7.90 -5.56
N ASP A 48 -0.78 7.32 -6.41
CA ASP A 48 -0.37 6.52 -7.56
C ASP A 48 0.53 5.35 -7.15
N ARG A 49 0.24 4.75 -5.98
CA ARG A 49 0.97 3.62 -5.41
C ARG A 49 0.04 2.48 -5.06
N GLU A 50 0.39 1.30 -5.52
CA GLU A 50 -0.18 0.06 -5.02
C GLU A 50 0.31 -0.15 -3.59
N ILE A 51 -0.60 -0.46 -2.68
CA ILE A 51 -0.28 -0.84 -1.31
C ILE A 51 -0.58 -2.32 -1.16
N GLU A 52 0.46 -3.12 -0.92
CA GLU A 52 0.33 -4.53 -0.54
C GLU A 52 0.70 -4.66 0.92
N VAL A 53 -0.24 -5.15 1.73
CA VAL A 53 0.02 -5.46 3.13
C VAL A 53 0.46 -6.92 3.25
N ALA A 54 1.39 -7.19 4.15
CA ALA A 54 1.80 -8.54 4.52
C ALA A 54 2.01 -8.64 6.03
N LEU A 55 1.92 -9.84 6.59
CA LEU A 55 2.37 -10.07 7.96
C LEU A 55 3.90 -10.07 8.01
N SER A 56 4.45 -9.46 9.05
CA SER A 56 5.89 -9.44 9.30
C SER A 56 6.33 -10.71 10.02
N SER A 57 7.47 -11.26 9.62
CA SER A 57 8.04 -12.47 10.22
C SER A 57 8.82 -12.22 11.50
N ASP A 58 9.18 -10.97 11.78
CA ASP A 58 10.03 -10.58 12.91
C ASP A 58 9.30 -9.70 13.94
N GLU A 59 7.98 -9.60 13.82
CA GLU A 59 7.11 -8.77 14.66
C GLU A 59 7.45 -7.26 14.65
N GLN A 60 8.11 -6.78 13.60
CA GLN A 60 8.35 -5.36 13.37
C GLN A 60 7.59 -4.86 12.14
N VAL A 61 7.32 -3.55 12.12
CA VAL A 61 6.81 -2.91 10.91
C VAL A 61 7.95 -2.70 9.92
N HIS A 62 7.75 -3.09 8.66
CA HIS A 62 8.66 -2.76 7.57
C HIS A 62 7.89 -2.14 6.41
N ILE A 63 8.47 -1.10 5.82
CA ILE A 63 7.97 -0.51 4.57
C ILE A 63 9.06 -0.70 3.52
N GLN A 64 8.72 -1.36 2.42
CA GLN A 64 9.54 -1.36 1.22
C GLN A 64 8.85 -0.50 0.17
N TYR A 65 9.58 0.43 -0.42
CA TYR A 65 9.04 1.42 -1.36
C TYR A 65 10.12 1.87 -2.34
N SER A 66 9.75 2.64 -3.35
CA SER A 66 10.71 3.28 -4.26
C SER A 66 10.46 4.77 -4.37
N GLU A 67 11.52 5.57 -4.43
CA GLU A 67 11.42 7.03 -4.60
C GLU A 67 12.54 7.59 -5.48
N ASN A 68 12.39 8.85 -5.90
CA ASN A 68 13.44 9.65 -6.54
C ASN A 68 13.33 11.12 -6.09
N SER A 69 14.12 12.03 -6.66
CA SER A 69 14.08 13.46 -6.28
C SER A 69 12.76 14.17 -6.58
N LYS A 70 11.87 13.57 -7.38
CA LYS A 70 10.59 14.19 -7.80
C LYS A 70 9.37 13.57 -7.16
N GLU A 71 9.45 12.31 -6.76
CA GLU A 71 8.38 11.57 -6.11
C GLU A 71 8.99 10.82 -4.92
N TYR A 72 8.70 11.31 -3.73
CA TYR A 72 9.29 10.82 -2.49
C TYR A 72 8.28 10.89 -1.35
N TYR A 73 8.69 10.45 -0.17
CA TYR A 73 7.79 10.34 0.97
C TYR A 73 8.30 11.08 2.19
N GLU A 74 7.37 11.68 2.92
CA GLU A 74 7.60 12.09 4.30
C GLU A 74 7.16 10.95 5.21
N ILE A 75 8.13 10.31 5.86
CA ILE A 75 7.89 9.21 6.82
C ILE A 75 8.29 9.71 8.21
N ALA A 76 7.38 9.56 9.18
CA ALA A 76 7.62 9.96 10.56
C ALA A 76 6.94 9.02 11.55
N VAL A 77 7.46 8.99 12.78
CA VAL A 77 6.82 8.34 13.93
C VAL A 77 6.62 9.40 15.01
N SER A 78 5.39 9.53 15.52
CA SER A 78 5.07 10.48 16.59
C SER A 78 5.46 9.96 17.98
N ASP A 79 5.43 10.83 18.99
CA ASP A 79 5.62 10.45 20.40
C ASP A 79 4.55 9.45 20.90
N GLU A 80 3.42 9.33 20.20
CA GLU A 80 2.33 8.40 20.49
C GLU A 80 2.46 7.08 19.70
N ASN A 81 3.62 6.84 19.07
CA ASN A 81 3.92 5.67 18.25
C ASN A 81 3.02 5.52 17.01
N VAL A 82 2.57 6.64 16.46
CA VAL A 82 1.82 6.68 15.19
C VAL A 82 2.81 6.82 14.05
N LEU A 83 2.87 5.81 13.17
CA LEU A 83 3.65 5.83 11.94
C LEU A 83 2.86 6.50 10.82
N THR A 84 3.41 7.55 10.23
CA THR A 84 2.85 8.23 9.06
C THR A 84 3.75 8.09 7.85
N MET A 85 3.15 7.96 6.67
CA MET A 85 3.83 8.05 5.38
C MET A 85 2.96 8.81 4.39
N THR A 86 3.44 9.97 3.92
CA THR A 86 2.70 10.83 3.01
C THR A 86 3.47 11.03 1.71
N SER A 87 2.78 10.96 0.56
CA SER A 87 3.41 11.28 -0.73
C SER A 87 3.71 12.78 -0.89
N THR A 88 4.95 13.07 -1.28
CA THR A 88 5.43 14.41 -1.65
C THR A 88 5.93 14.38 -3.10
N SER A 89 5.81 15.52 -3.80
CA SER A 89 6.16 15.61 -5.21
C SER A 89 6.71 16.98 -5.58
N ASP A 90 7.88 16.96 -6.23
CA ASP A 90 8.54 18.11 -6.87
C ASP A 90 8.46 18.02 -8.41
N LYS A 91 7.48 17.26 -8.94
CA LYS A 91 7.22 17.17 -10.38
C LYS A 91 6.78 18.51 -10.99
N GLU A 92 7.44 18.87 -12.09
CA GLU A 92 6.98 19.90 -12.99
C GLU A 92 5.97 19.34 -13.99
N TRP A 93 5.16 20.21 -14.63
CA TRP A 93 4.16 19.76 -15.60
C TRP A 93 4.75 18.95 -16.77
N THR A 94 6.01 19.19 -17.14
CA THR A 94 6.71 18.44 -18.19
C THR A 94 7.01 17.00 -17.79
N ASP A 95 7.08 16.70 -16.49
CA ASP A 95 7.44 15.36 -15.98
C ASP A 95 6.30 14.35 -16.14
N TYR A 96 5.10 14.83 -16.50
CA TYR A 96 3.98 13.97 -16.88
C TYR A 96 4.06 13.53 -18.35
N ILE A 97 5.01 14.06 -19.13
CA ILE A 97 5.27 13.66 -20.52
C ILE A 97 6.31 12.54 -20.52
N GLY A 98 5.93 11.34 -20.94
CA GLY A 98 6.83 10.18 -20.99
C GLY A 98 6.28 8.90 -20.38
N GLY A 99 5.05 8.95 -19.86
CA GLY A 99 4.37 7.80 -19.25
C GLY A 99 4.57 7.75 -17.74
N LYS A 100 3.85 6.82 -17.11
CA LYS A 100 3.96 6.55 -15.66
C LYS A 100 5.22 5.75 -15.34
N ALA A 101 5.68 5.82 -14.09
CA ALA A 101 6.73 4.94 -13.58
C ALA A 101 6.33 3.45 -13.74
N SER A 102 7.31 2.55 -13.70
CA SER A 102 7.05 1.10 -13.75
C SER A 102 6.08 0.67 -12.65
N ALA A 103 5.42 -0.48 -12.82
CA ALA A 103 4.57 -1.04 -11.76
C ALA A 103 5.39 -1.24 -10.46
N GLU A 104 6.60 -1.76 -10.59
CA GLU A 104 7.46 -2.12 -9.46
C GLU A 104 7.89 -0.89 -8.66
N ALA A 105 8.20 0.22 -9.34
CA ALA A 105 8.53 1.49 -8.69
C ALA A 105 7.31 2.16 -8.02
N ARG A 106 6.10 1.68 -8.31
CA ARG A 106 4.84 2.20 -7.77
C ARG A 106 4.22 1.26 -6.75
N LYS A 107 4.97 0.29 -6.25
CA LYS A 107 4.52 -0.62 -5.19
C LYS A 107 5.09 -0.21 -3.84
N ILE A 108 4.24 -0.22 -2.82
CA ILE A 108 4.61 -0.15 -1.41
C ILE A 108 4.23 -1.49 -0.79
N LEU A 109 5.22 -2.20 -0.24
CA LEU A 109 4.98 -3.38 0.58
C LEU A 109 5.05 -2.95 2.06
N LEU A 110 3.90 -2.99 2.73
CA LEU A 110 3.76 -2.71 4.16
C LEU A 110 3.68 -4.04 4.92
N GLN A 111 4.75 -4.41 5.61
CA GLN A 111 4.79 -5.55 6.50
C GLN A 111 4.45 -5.09 7.92
N ILE A 112 3.48 -5.74 8.56
CA ILE A 112 3.00 -5.38 9.90
C ILE A 112 3.07 -6.57 10.85
N PRO A 113 3.35 -6.37 12.14
CA PRO A 113 3.36 -7.46 13.11
C PRO A 113 2.00 -8.12 13.23
N ASP A 114 1.98 -9.38 13.68
CA ASP A 114 0.73 -10.07 14.07
C ASP A 114 0.24 -9.57 15.43
N ALA A 115 1.04 -8.75 16.12
CA ALA A 115 0.58 -7.94 17.24
C ALA A 115 -0.50 -6.93 16.78
N LEU A 116 -1.63 -6.92 17.49
CA LEU A 116 -2.80 -6.13 17.13
C LEU A 116 -2.50 -4.62 17.24
N LEU A 117 -2.40 -3.97 16.08
CA LEU A 117 -2.43 -2.52 15.96
C LEU A 117 -3.75 -1.97 16.52
N GLU A 118 -3.73 -0.75 17.05
CA GLU A 118 -4.95 -0.05 17.43
C GLU A 118 -5.69 0.44 16.18
N ASN A 119 -4.99 1.09 15.24
CA ASN A 119 -5.61 1.57 14.01
C ASN A 119 -4.73 1.35 12.78
N LEU A 120 -5.37 1.09 11.64
CA LEU A 120 -4.74 1.01 10.33
C LEU A 120 -5.52 1.88 9.35
N THR A 121 -4.87 2.93 8.84
CA THR A 121 -5.43 3.83 7.82
C THR A 121 -4.58 3.78 6.56
N LEU A 122 -5.18 3.39 5.44
CA LEU A 122 -4.52 3.27 4.14
C LEU A 122 -5.29 4.06 3.08
N SER A 123 -4.59 4.93 2.36
CA SER A 123 -5.15 5.79 1.32
C SER A 123 -4.22 5.81 0.11
N THR A 124 -4.80 5.61 -1.08
CA THR A 124 -4.07 5.78 -2.35
C THR A 124 -4.94 6.31 -3.48
N THR A 125 -4.30 6.71 -4.57
CA THR A 125 -4.93 7.04 -5.85
C THR A 125 -4.46 6.11 -6.95
N ASN A 126 -5.31 5.88 -7.95
CA ASN A 126 -5.04 5.21 -9.22
C ASN A 126 -4.49 3.78 -9.17
N GLU A 127 -4.30 3.21 -7.99
CA GLU A 127 -3.73 1.89 -7.76
C GLU A 127 -4.44 1.17 -6.62
N ASN A 128 -4.19 -0.12 -6.49
CA ASN A 128 -4.93 -1.02 -5.62
C ASN A 128 -4.41 -0.99 -4.18
N ILE A 129 -5.27 -1.38 -3.24
CA ILE A 129 -4.89 -1.73 -1.88
C ILE A 129 -5.27 -3.18 -1.64
N SER A 130 -4.30 -4.00 -1.21
CA SER A 130 -4.52 -5.42 -0.89
C SER A 130 -4.09 -5.74 0.54
N LEU A 131 -4.93 -6.47 1.27
CA LEU A 131 -4.63 -6.92 2.63
C LEU A 131 -4.81 -8.43 2.77
N PRO A 132 -3.91 -9.12 3.51
CA PRO A 132 -4.07 -10.52 3.84
C PRO A 132 -5.02 -10.65 5.05
N ALA A 133 -5.19 -11.88 5.52
CA ALA A 133 -5.73 -12.15 6.85
C ALA A 133 -4.97 -11.33 7.91
N LEU A 134 -5.70 -10.48 8.62
CA LEU A 134 -5.15 -9.55 9.61
C LEU A 134 -6.20 -9.22 10.66
N SER A 135 -5.74 -9.08 11.91
CA SER A 135 -6.55 -8.59 13.02
C SER A 135 -6.05 -7.21 13.51
N VAL A 136 -6.98 -6.31 13.83
CA VAL A 136 -6.71 -4.95 14.38
C VAL A 136 -7.65 -4.68 15.56
N ASN A 137 -7.13 -4.16 16.68
CA ASN A 137 -7.89 -3.91 17.92
C ASN A 137 -8.98 -2.85 17.75
N GLY A 138 -8.68 -1.77 17.04
CA GLY A 138 -9.59 -0.66 16.82
C GLY A 138 -10.16 -0.70 15.41
N ASN A 139 -9.65 0.20 14.58
CA ASN A 139 -10.28 0.56 13.32
C ASN A 139 -9.38 0.26 12.12
N ILE A 140 -10.00 -0.23 11.04
CA ILE A 140 -9.39 -0.25 9.72
C ILE A 140 -10.14 0.75 8.83
N VAL A 141 -9.40 1.67 8.22
CA VAL A 141 -9.92 2.65 7.26
C VAL A 141 -9.13 2.53 5.97
N ILE A 142 -9.81 2.19 4.87
CA ILE A 142 -9.15 2.01 3.56
C ILE A 142 -9.88 2.85 2.52
N THR A 143 -9.12 3.68 1.81
CA THR A 143 -9.63 4.54 0.74
C THR A 143 -8.83 4.36 -0.54
N SER A 144 -9.49 4.08 -1.66
CA SER A 144 -8.87 4.12 -2.99
C SER A 144 -9.68 4.98 -3.97
N ASN A 145 -8.96 5.79 -4.75
CA ASN A 145 -9.56 6.57 -5.83
C ASN A 145 -8.87 6.23 -7.15
N GLY A 146 -9.44 5.28 -7.89
CA GLY A 146 -8.90 4.83 -9.18
C GLY A 146 -8.29 3.43 -9.16
N GLY A 147 -8.36 2.73 -8.03
CA GLY A 147 -8.04 1.31 -7.92
C GLY A 147 -9.00 0.58 -6.99
N ASP A 148 -8.81 -0.73 -6.90
CA ASP A 148 -9.64 -1.66 -6.13
C ASP A 148 -9.13 -1.79 -4.69
N ILE A 149 -10.03 -2.21 -3.80
CA ILE A 149 -9.68 -2.66 -2.45
C ILE A 149 -9.98 -4.17 -2.38
N ALA A 150 -8.94 -4.97 -2.14
CA ALA A 150 -9.06 -6.42 -1.98
C ALA A 150 -8.57 -6.84 -0.59
N PHE A 151 -9.31 -7.71 0.10
CA PHE A 151 -8.87 -8.19 1.41
C PHE A 151 -9.40 -9.58 1.75
N GLU A 152 -8.70 -10.30 2.63
CA GLU A 152 -9.14 -11.60 3.11
C GLU A 152 -9.15 -11.63 4.64
N HIS A 153 -10.17 -12.24 5.23
CA HIS A 153 -10.29 -12.56 6.65
C HIS A 153 -9.92 -11.41 7.60
N LEU A 154 -10.36 -10.18 7.32
CA LEU A 154 -10.11 -9.04 8.20
C LEU A 154 -10.92 -9.17 9.49
N ASN A 155 -10.26 -8.99 10.63
CA ASN A 155 -10.91 -8.95 11.93
C ASN A 155 -10.65 -7.59 12.60
N VAL A 156 -11.72 -6.82 12.82
CA VAL A 156 -11.65 -5.52 13.50
C VAL A 156 -12.27 -5.62 14.87
N GLY A 157 -11.69 -4.98 15.87
CA GLY A 157 -12.31 -4.89 17.19
C GLY A 157 -13.41 -3.83 17.27
N THR A 158 -13.30 -2.73 16.51
CA THR A 158 -14.28 -1.63 16.55
C THR A 158 -14.97 -1.39 15.20
N SER A 159 -14.22 -1.04 14.14
CA SER A 159 -14.84 -0.69 12.86
C SER A 159 -13.99 -0.99 11.63
N LEU A 160 -14.67 -1.24 10.52
CA LEU A 160 -14.11 -1.35 9.18
C LEU A 160 -14.79 -0.30 8.28
N SER A 161 -14.00 0.62 7.73
CA SER A 161 -14.50 1.65 6.82
C SER A 161 -13.78 1.55 5.46
N LEU A 162 -14.54 1.36 4.39
CA LEU A 162 -14.04 1.10 3.05
C LEU A 162 -14.63 2.11 2.09
N THR A 163 -13.79 2.82 1.33
CA THR A 163 -14.24 3.83 0.36
C THR A 163 -13.53 3.68 -0.97
N VAL A 164 -14.32 3.51 -2.04
CA VAL A 164 -13.81 3.53 -3.42
C VAL A 164 -14.52 4.59 -4.25
N LYS A 165 -13.75 5.35 -5.04
CA LYS A 165 -14.33 6.30 -6.00
C LYS A 165 -14.54 5.71 -7.39
N ASN A 166 -13.54 4.96 -7.88
CA ASN A 166 -13.52 4.27 -9.15
C ASN A 166 -12.72 2.98 -8.96
N GLY A 167 -13.40 1.88 -8.73
CA GLY A 167 -12.81 0.59 -8.34
C GLY A 167 -13.79 -0.21 -7.50
N ASN A 168 -13.52 -1.50 -7.36
CA ASN A 168 -14.35 -2.44 -6.63
C ASN A 168 -13.86 -2.62 -5.19
N ILE A 169 -14.73 -3.15 -4.35
CA ILE A 169 -14.39 -3.64 -3.01
C ILE A 169 -14.74 -5.12 -2.96
N ASP A 170 -13.74 -5.97 -2.80
CA ASP A 170 -13.93 -7.42 -2.73
C ASP A 170 -13.19 -7.98 -1.52
N GLY A 171 -13.87 -8.76 -0.67
CA GLY A 171 -13.16 -9.41 0.42
C GLY A 171 -14.01 -10.14 1.45
N THR A 172 -13.33 -10.65 2.49
CA THR A 172 -13.98 -11.38 3.58
C THR A 172 -13.65 -10.80 4.95
N VAL A 173 -14.65 -10.76 5.84
CA VAL A 173 -14.54 -10.24 7.21
C VAL A 173 -14.84 -11.36 8.19
N ILE A 174 -14.01 -11.48 9.24
CA ILE A 174 -14.21 -12.42 10.34
C ILE A 174 -15.36 -11.94 11.22
N GLY A 175 -16.34 -12.81 11.44
CA GLY A 175 -17.51 -12.57 12.27
C GLY A 175 -18.81 -13.00 11.60
N SER A 176 -19.91 -12.71 12.27
CA SER A 176 -21.26 -12.86 11.72
C SER A 176 -21.73 -11.54 11.13
N TYR A 177 -22.64 -11.61 10.15
CA TYR A 177 -23.42 -10.47 9.69
C TYR A 177 -24.10 -9.71 10.84
N ASP A 178 -24.51 -10.43 11.89
CA ASP A 178 -25.18 -9.85 13.06
C ASP A 178 -24.23 -9.04 13.95
N ASP A 179 -22.92 -9.27 13.87
CA ASP A 179 -21.92 -8.55 14.68
C ASP A 179 -21.79 -7.08 14.26
N PHE A 180 -22.24 -6.73 13.03
CA PHE A 180 -22.01 -5.42 12.43
C PHE A 180 -23.28 -4.58 12.32
N THR A 181 -23.18 -3.33 12.76
CA THR A 181 -23.97 -2.21 12.26
C THR A 181 -23.39 -1.85 10.90
N ILE A 182 -24.21 -1.86 9.84
CA ILE A 182 -23.77 -1.72 8.45
C ILE A 182 -24.37 -0.44 7.88
N GLN A 183 -23.54 0.39 7.26
CA GLN A 183 -23.97 1.52 6.45
C GLN A 183 -23.29 1.43 5.08
N THR A 184 -24.11 1.33 4.04
CA THR A 184 -23.63 1.23 2.65
C THR A 184 -24.12 2.43 1.85
N GLU A 185 -23.24 3.08 1.09
CA GLU A 185 -23.56 4.16 0.17
C GLU A 185 -23.04 3.82 -1.24
N ILE A 186 -23.92 3.33 -2.12
CA ILE A 186 -23.56 2.98 -3.50
C ILE A 186 -24.19 3.99 -4.47
N LYS A 187 -23.38 4.59 -5.34
CA LYS A 187 -23.89 5.47 -6.41
C LYS A 187 -24.04 4.75 -7.75
N LYS A 188 -23.03 3.98 -8.15
CA LYS A 188 -23.06 3.16 -9.38
C LYS A 188 -22.27 1.87 -9.15
N GLY A 189 -22.91 0.75 -9.45
CA GLY A 189 -22.41 -0.60 -9.15
C GLY A 189 -23.43 -1.34 -8.30
N ASP A 190 -23.17 -2.63 -8.09
CA ASP A 190 -23.99 -3.49 -7.24
C ASP A 190 -23.30 -3.71 -5.88
N SER A 191 -24.09 -4.04 -4.86
CA SER A 191 -23.58 -4.40 -3.53
C SER A 191 -24.34 -5.58 -2.96
N ASN A 192 -23.62 -6.49 -2.30
CA ASN A 192 -24.21 -7.60 -1.56
C ASN A 192 -24.62 -7.24 -0.12
N LEU A 193 -24.37 -6.00 0.33
CA LEU A 193 -24.68 -5.50 1.67
C LEU A 193 -26.00 -4.72 1.71
N PRO A 194 -26.69 -4.65 2.88
CA PRO A 194 -27.84 -3.76 3.04
C PRO A 194 -27.41 -2.28 3.01
N ASP A 195 -28.32 -1.38 2.65
CA ASP A 195 -28.10 0.07 2.76
C ASP A 195 -27.85 0.48 4.21
N ASN A 196 -28.61 -0.07 5.15
CA ASN A 196 -28.50 0.22 6.57
C ASN A 196 -28.93 -0.98 7.44
N LYS A 197 -28.17 -1.24 8.51
CA LYS A 197 -28.46 -2.18 9.61
C LYS A 197 -27.91 -1.60 10.91
N THR A 198 -28.67 -1.63 12.02
CA THR A 198 -28.34 -0.85 13.24
C THR A 198 -28.09 -1.67 14.51
N ASP A 199 -28.03 -2.99 14.44
CA ASP A 199 -28.08 -3.91 15.58
C ASP A 199 -26.79 -4.71 15.83
N GLY A 200 -25.64 -4.23 15.34
CA GLY A 200 -24.34 -4.84 15.63
C GLY A 200 -23.47 -4.02 16.60
N THR A 201 -22.50 -4.69 17.22
CA THR A 201 -21.55 -4.09 18.17
C THR A 201 -20.34 -3.46 17.49
N LYS A 202 -19.96 -3.98 16.33
CA LYS A 202 -18.94 -3.43 15.43
C LYS A 202 -19.60 -2.59 14.34
N THR A 203 -18.83 -1.74 13.67
CA THR A 203 -19.32 -0.93 12.55
C THR A 203 -18.66 -1.34 11.23
N LEU A 204 -19.46 -1.49 10.17
CA LEU A 204 -19.01 -1.64 8.79
C LEU A 204 -19.58 -0.50 7.95
N ASN A 205 -18.72 0.43 7.53
CA ASN A 205 -19.08 1.53 6.65
C ASN A 205 -18.51 1.29 5.26
N VAL A 206 -19.34 1.31 4.23
CA VAL A 206 -18.89 1.09 2.85
C VAL A 206 -19.43 2.17 1.94
N SER A 207 -18.56 2.83 1.18
CA SER A 207 -18.93 3.82 0.18
C SER A 207 -18.31 3.48 -1.17
N SER A 208 -19.13 3.34 -2.20
CA SER A 208 -18.68 3.14 -3.59
C SER A 208 -19.35 4.16 -4.51
N ASN A 209 -18.54 4.95 -5.21
CA ASN A 209 -19.06 5.88 -6.20
C ASN A 209 -19.22 5.24 -7.59
N ASN A 210 -18.21 4.50 -8.07
CA ASN A 210 -18.28 3.71 -9.30
C ASN A 210 -17.52 2.39 -9.10
N GLY A 211 -18.25 1.30 -8.89
CA GLY A 211 -17.71 -0.05 -8.73
C GLY A 211 -18.59 -0.91 -7.83
N ASP A 212 -18.36 -2.21 -7.90
CA ASP A 212 -19.14 -3.21 -7.18
C ASP A 212 -18.57 -3.47 -5.78
N VAL A 213 -19.42 -3.93 -4.87
CA VAL A 213 -19.07 -4.27 -3.48
C VAL A 213 -19.50 -5.71 -3.19
N ASN A 214 -18.52 -6.58 -2.94
CA ASN A 214 -18.74 -7.97 -2.55
C ASN A 214 -17.97 -8.27 -1.26
N ILE A 215 -18.68 -8.25 -0.13
CA ILE A 215 -18.09 -8.55 1.18
C ILE A 215 -18.78 -9.76 1.80
N GLU A 216 -18.02 -10.81 2.08
CA GLU A 216 -18.53 -12.01 2.75
C GLU A 216 -18.17 -12.03 4.24
N PHE A 217 -19.06 -12.56 5.06
CA PHE A 217 -18.82 -12.79 6.48
C PHE A 217 -18.45 -14.26 6.70
N VAL A 218 -17.30 -14.50 7.32
CA VAL A 218 -16.75 -15.84 7.52
C VAL A 218 -16.46 -16.08 9.00
N LYS A 219 -16.55 -17.36 9.41
CA LYS A 219 -16.19 -17.75 10.77
C LYS A 219 -14.67 -17.78 10.92
N GLU A 220 -14.22 -17.55 12.14
CA GLU A 220 -12.84 -17.82 12.58
C GLU A 220 -12.47 -19.30 12.40
#